data_AF-A0A916RQ84-F1
#
_entry.id   AF-A0A916RQ84-F1
#
_cell.length_a   1.000
_cell.length_b   1.000
_cell.length_c   1.000
_cell.angle_alpha   90.00
_cell.angle_beta   90.00
_cell.angle_gamma   90.00
#
_symmetry.space_group_name_H-M   'P 1'
#
loop_
_entity.id
_entity.type
_entity.pdbx_description
1 polymer ?
#
loop_
_entity_poly.entity_id
_entity_poly.type
_entity_poly.pdbx_seq_one_letter_code
_entity_poly.pdbx_strand_id
1 'polypeptide(L)'
;MYWCRPADQQVAWFASNVPAEPDALPPVLDLEWNNSSQCRPTLSRAEVLEKVRIMLEGMEAHTSKVPIIYTDINFHRDILEGVPLDNPMWLRSVAAEPRERYRDRAFAFWQYTQTGTVPGIQGDVDRNAWYGSEAEWIQFFMTGCEPRSFQRLAVQGRCAALK
;
A
#
# COMPACT_ATOMS: atom_id res chain seq x y z
N MET A 1 9.88 -2.05 1.65
CA MET A 1 10.23 -3.49 1.72
C MET A 1 11.76 -3.64 1.72
N TYR A 2 12.32 -4.66 2.38
CA TYR A 2 13.77 -4.92 2.35
C TYR A 2 14.13 -6.02 1.35
N TRP A 3 14.78 -5.63 0.25
CA TRP A 3 14.92 -6.48 -0.94
C TRP A 3 15.90 -7.66 -0.79
N CYS A 4 16.88 -7.58 0.12
CA CYS A 4 17.87 -8.65 0.36
C CYS A 4 17.40 -9.72 1.34
N ARG A 5 16.16 -9.63 1.85
CA ARG A 5 15.60 -10.68 2.70
C ARG A 5 14.54 -11.48 1.94
N PRO A 6 14.42 -12.79 2.19
CA PRO A 6 13.28 -13.56 1.72
C PRO A 6 11.94 -12.92 2.14
N ALA A 7 10.93 -13.00 1.28
CA ALA A 7 9.65 -12.34 1.51
C ALA A 7 8.84 -13.03 2.62
N ASP A 8 8.90 -14.36 2.68
CA ASP A 8 8.34 -15.19 3.76
C ASP A 8 8.85 -14.79 5.15
N GLN A 9 10.15 -14.49 5.28
CA GLN A 9 10.70 -14.00 6.55
C GLN A 9 10.17 -12.61 6.92
N GLN A 10 9.91 -11.75 5.93
CA GLN A 10 9.31 -10.44 6.17
C GLN A 10 7.83 -10.56 6.54
N VAL A 11 7.08 -11.49 5.94
CA VAL A 11 5.71 -11.85 6.33
C VAL A 11 5.68 -12.35 7.78
N ALA A 12 6.55 -13.29 8.14
CA ALA A 12 6.62 -13.82 9.51
C ALA A 12 6.95 -12.72 10.53
N TRP A 13 7.86 -11.80 10.17
CA TRP A 13 8.18 -10.66 11.02
C TRP A 13 6.99 -9.70 11.15
N PHE A 14 6.31 -9.38 10.05
CA PHE A 14 5.09 -8.56 10.07
C PHE A 14 4.02 -9.18 10.97
N ALA A 15 3.72 -10.46 10.78
CA ALA A 15 2.71 -11.18 11.57
C ALA A 15 3.06 -11.25 13.07
N SER A 16 4.35 -11.32 13.40
CA SER A 16 4.81 -11.36 14.80
C SER A 16 4.72 -10.00 15.52
N ASN A 17 4.66 -8.89 14.77
CA ASN A 17 4.74 -7.53 15.35
C ASN A 17 3.47 -6.70 15.12
N VAL A 18 2.63 -7.04 14.15
CA VAL A 18 1.41 -6.31 13.81
C VAL A 18 0.20 -7.14 14.24
N PRO A 19 -0.53 -6.72 15.29
CA PRO A 19 -1.76 -7.40 15.70
C PRO A 19 -2.82 -7.34 14.59
N ALA A 20 -3.60 -8.43 14.45
CA ALA A 20 -4.71 -8.50 13.52
C ALA A 20 -5.99 -7.92 14.17
N GLU A 21 -6.02 -6.59 14.33
CA GLU A 21 -7.15 -5.90 14.96
C GLU A 21 -8.28 -5.62 13.96
N PRO A 22 -9.56 -5.90 14.30
CA PRO A 22 -10.69 -5.62 13.42
C PRO A 22 -10.88 -4.14 13.06
N ASP A 23 -10.55 -3.22 13.98
CA ASP A 23 -10.73 -1.77 13.84
C ASP A 23 -9.49 -1.04 13.28
N ALA A 24 -8.38 -1.74 13.04
CA ALA A 24 -7.22 -1.19 12.36
C ALA A 24 -7.50 -0.94 10.85
N LEU A 25 -6.80 0.01 10.24
CA LEU A 25 -6.75 0.10 8.78
C LEU A 25 -6.11 -1.16 8.16
N PRO A 26 -6.39 -1.47 6.88
CA PRO A 26 -5.64 -2.51 6.17
C PRO A 26 -4.14 -2.25 6.21
N PRO A 27 -3.31 -3.30 6.26
CA PRO A 27 -1.88 -3.12 6.38
C PRO A 27 -1.30 -2.54 5.09
N VAL A 28 -0.20 -1.79 5.21
CA VAL A 28 0.44 -1.11 4.06
C VAL A 28 1.75 -1.81 3.72
N LEU A 29 1.91 -2.21 2.46
CA LEU A 29 3.21 -2.62 1.92
C LEU A 29 3.85 -1.43 1.22
N ASP A 30 4.91 -0.91 1.84
CA ASP A 30 5.74 0.15 1.27
C ASP A 30 6.70 -0.44 0.22
N LEU A 31 6.52 -0.04 -1.04
CA LEU A 31 7.33 -0.45 -2.18
C LEU A 31 8.09 0.73 -2.77
N GLU A 32 9.35 0.87 -2.36
CA GLU A 32 10.28 1.85 -2.90
C GLU A 32 11.70 1.27 -3.03
N TRP A 33 12.50 1.92 -3.88
CA TRP A 33 13.93 1.66 -3.93
C TRP A 33 14.63 2.34 -2.77
N ASN A 34 15.06 1.55 -1.78
CA ASN A 34 15.84 2.07 -0.67
C ASN A 34 17.28 2.37 -1.11
N ASN A 35 17.48 3.53 -1.73
CA ASN A 35 18.75 3.95 -2.32
C ASN A 35 19.87 4.13 -1.28
N SER A 36 19.49 4.44 -0.03
CA SER A 36 20.39 4.59 1.11
C SER A 36 20.82 3.25 1.73
N SER A 37 20.21 2.15 1.32
CA SER A 37 20.54 0.82 1.82
C SER A 37 21.88 0.33 1.29
N GLN A 38 22.62 -0.39 2.14
CA GLN A 38 23.79 -1.18 1.72
C GLN A 38 23.39 -2.45 0.95
N CYS A 39 22.12 -2.86 1.07
CA CYS A 39 21.55 -3.92 0.26
C CYS A 39 21.35 -3.44 -1.17
N ARG A 40 22.13 -4.02 -2.10
CA ARG A 40 22.11 -3.73 -3.54
C ARG A 40 21.79 -5.02 -4.30
N PRO A 41 20.57 -5.57 -4.20
CA PRO A 41 20.25 -6.84 -4.80
C PRO A 41 20.02 -6.66 -6.30
N THR A 42 20.58 -7.55 -7.10
CA THR A 42 20.30 -7.60 -8.54
C THR A 42 19.10 -8.53 -8.74
N LEU A 43 17.90 -7.97 -8.66
CA LEU A 43 16.66 -8.70 -8.89
C LEU A 43 16.08 -8.30 -10.25
N SER A 44 15.66 -9.28 -11.03
CA SER A 44 14.80 -9.06 -12.18
C SER A 44 13.44 -8.54 -11.72
N ARG A 45 12.73 -7.86 -12.64
CA ARG A 45 11.35 -7.41 -12.39
C ARG A 45 10.43 -8.56 -11.92
N ALA A 46 10.62 -9.76 -12.48
CA ALA A 46 9.84 -10.94 -12.11
C ALA A 46 10.10 -11.37 -10.66
N GLU A 47 11.35 -11.38 -10.21
CA GLU A 47 11.70 -11.73 -8.82
C GLU A 47 11.19 -10.69 -7.82
N VAL A 48 11.19 -9.40 -8.20
CA VAL A 48 10.60 -8.34 -7.39
C VAL A 48 9.08 -8.54 -7.27
N LEU A 49 8.39 -8.77 -8.38
CA LEU A 49 6.94 -9.00 -8.37
C LEU A 49 6.55 -10.25 -7.57
N GLU A 50 7.35 -11.32 -7.64
CA GLU A 50 7.12 -12.52 -6.83
C GLU A 50 7.26 -12.23 -5.34
N LYS A 51 8.30 -11.47 -4.94
CA LYS A 51 8.45 -11.03 -3.56
C LYS A 51 7.28 -10.16 -3.08
N VAL A 52 6.81 -9.25 -3.94
CA VAL A 52 5.63 -8.41 -3.66
C VAL A 52 4.40 -9.27 -3.47
N ARG A 53 4.15 -10.24 -4.36
CA ARG A 53 3.02 -11.17 -4.28
C ARG A 53 3.01 -11.92 -2.95
N ILE A 54 4.14 -12.52 -2.56
CA ILE A 54 4.28 -13.26 -1.30
C ILE A 54 3.97 -12.36 -0.10
N MET A 55 4.47 -11.11 -0.10
CA MET A 55 4.18 -10.16 0.97
C MET A 55 2.70 -9.83 1.06
N LEU A 56 2.06 -9.48 -0.07
CA LEU A 56 0.66 -9.10 -0.11
C LEU A 56 -0.24 -10.25 0.36
N GLU A 57 -0.01 -11.46 -0.15
CA GLU A 57 -0.78 -12.64 0.26
C GLU A 57 -0.58 -12.96 1.75
N GLY A 58 0.66 -12.88 2.25
CA GLY A 58 0.96 -13.13 3.65
C GLY A 58 0.33 -12.10 4.59
N MET A 59 0.36 -10.82 4.21
CA MET A 59 -0.28 -9.74 4.98
C MET A 59 -1.81 -9.86 4.97
N GLU A 60 -2.40 -10.20 3.83
CA GLU A 60 -3.84 -10.43 3.70
C GLU A 60 -4.28 -11.64 4.52
N ALA A 61 -3.54 -12.75 4.46
CA ALA A 61 -3.83 -13.94 5.26
C ALA A 61 -3.76 -13.68 6.76
N HIS A 62 -2.82 -12.85 7.21
CA HIS A 62 -2.67 -12.51 8.63
C HIS A 62 -3.77 -11.58 9.14
N THR A 63 -4.14 -10.57 8.35
CA THR A 63 -5.04 -9.49 8.80
C THR A 63 -6.48 -9.65 8.32
N SER A 64 -6.74 -10.58 7.40
CA SER A 64 -8.02 -10.70 6.67
C SER A 64 -8.45 -9.41 5.95
N LYS A 65 -7.49 -8.55 5.61
CA LYS A 65 -7.72 -7.25 4.96
C LYS A 65 -6.82 -7.13 3.75
N VAL A 66 -7.37 -6.67 2.63
CA VAL A 66 -6.60 -6.46 1.38
C VAL A 66 -5.54 -5.37 1.63
N PRO A 67 -4.23 -5.68 1.53
CA PRO A 67 -3.20 -4.70 1.86
C PRO A 67 -3.21 -3.51 0.92
N ILE A 68 -2.86 -2.33 1.43
CA ILE A 68 -2.62 -1.13 0.64
C ILE A 68 -1.20 -1.20 0.09
N ILE A 69 -0.99 -0.81 -1.17
CA ILE A 69 0.35 -0.68 -1.75
C ILE A 69 0.73 0.80 -1.72
N TYR A 70 1.75 1.14 -0.94
CA TYR A 70 2.43 2.42 -1.08
C TYR A 70 3.56 2.32 -2.11
N THR A 71 3.73 3.34 -2.95
CA THR A 71 4.85 3.40 -3.90
C THR A 71 5.19 4.84 -4.31
N ASP A 72 6.47 5.08 -4.57
CA ASP A 72 6.92 6.28 -5.27
C ASP A 72 6.78 6.13 -6.80
N ILE A 73 7.03 7.21 -7.53
CA ILE A 73 6.90 7.26 -9.00
C ILE A 73 7.93 6.33 -9.67
N ASN A 74 9.13 6.20 -9.10
CA ASN A 74 10.21 5.43 -9.73
C ASN A 74 9.94 3.93 -9.64
N PHE A 75 9.66 3.43 -8.44
CA PHE A 75 9.36 2.01 -8.24
C PHE A 75 8.11 1.59 -9.03
N HIS A 76 7.08 2.45 -9.06
CA HIS A 76 5.89 2.18 -9.85
C HIS A 76 6.20 2.01 -11.33
N ARG A 77 6.91 2.96 -11.95
CA ARG A 77 7.33 2.89 -13.35
C ARG A 77 8.16 1.63 -13.63
N ASP A 78 9.13 1.35 -12.75
CA ASP A 78 10.12 0.28 -12.99
C ASP A 78 9.50 -1.12 -12.83
N ILE A 79 8.54 -1.29 -11.91
CA ILE A 79 8.04 -2.60 -11.48
C ILE A 79 6.53 -2.79 -11.70
N LEU A 80 5.72 -1.81 -11.28
CA LEU A 80 4.26 -1.96 -11.16
C LEU A 80 3.46 -1.48 -12.39
N GLU A 81 4.06 -0.72 -13.30
CA GLU A 81 3.37 -0.23 -14.51
C GLU A 81 2.90 -1.40 -15.39
N GLY A 82 1.61 -1.42 -15.74
CA GLY A 82 0.98 -2.52 -16.48
C GLY A 82 0.67 -3.78 -15.65
N VAL A 83 0.97 -3.81 -14.35
CA VAL A 83 0.62 -4.93 -13.46
C VAL A 83 -0.79 -4.74 -12.91
N PRO A 84 -1.73 -5.66 -13.15
CA PRO A 84 -3.06 -5.62 -12.54
C PRO A 84 -2.93 -5.93 -11.05
N LEU A 85 -3.45 -5.02 -10.22
CA LEU A 85 -3.40 -5.12 -8.76
C LEU A 85 -4.78 -4.78 -8.21
N ASP A 86 -5.24 -5.60 -7.27
CA ASP A 86 -6.51 -5.39 -6.57
C ASP A 86 -6.37 -4.45 -5.37
N ASN A 87 -5.14 -4.20 -4.98
CA ASN A 87 -4.78 -3.46 -3.79
C ASN A 87 -5.10 -1.97 -3.96
N PRO A 88 -5.64 -1.31 -2.91
CA PRO A 88 -5.72 0.14 -2.88
C PRO A 88 -4.32 0.76 -3.00
N MET A 89 -4.20 1.83 -3.80
CA MET A 89 -2.90 2.44 -4.07
C MET A 89 -2.69 3.70 -3.23
N TRP A 90 -1.59 3.76 -2.49
CA TRP A 90 -1.10 4.95 -1.82
C TRP A 90 0.07 5.52 -2.60
N LEU A 91 -0.18 6.57 -3.39
CA LEU A 91 0.79 7.10 -4.33
C LEU A 91 1.48 8.34 -3.76
N ARG A 92 2.81 8.35 -3.79
CA ARG A 92 3.60 9.54 -3.45
C ARG A 92 3.83 10.43 -4.66
N SER A 93 3.29 11.64 -4.63
CA SER A 93 3.54 12.65 -5.65
C SER A 93 3.56 14.04 -5.04
N VAL A 94 4.75 14.58 -4.78
CA VAL A 94 4.91 15.86 -4.07
C VAL A 94 4.97 17.08 -4.99
N ALA A 95 5.10 16.87 -6.31
CA ALA A 95 5.32 17.94 -7.30
C ALA A 95 4.17 18.12 -8.31
N ALA A 96 3.16 17.23 -8.29
CA ALA A 96 2.00 17.25 -9.17
C ALA A 96 0.92 16.29 -8.62
N GLU A 97 -0.29 16.29 -9.17
CA GLU A 97 -1.28 15.28 -8.80
C GLU A 97 -0.86 13.88 -9.25
N PRO A 98 -1.26 12.80 -8.53
CA PRO A 98 -0.91 11.44 -8.92
C PRO A 98 -1.36 11.07 -10.34
N ARG A 99 -2.51 11.59 -10.80
CA ARG A 99 -3.06 11.31 -12.14
C ARG A 99 -2.17 11.81 -13.27
N GLU A 100 -1.32 12.79 -13.01
CA GLU A 100 -0.35 13.33 -13.97
C GLU A 100 0.95 12.53 -14.02
N ARG A 101 1.24 11.76 -12.96
CA ARG A 101 2.52 11.07 -12.77
C ARG A 101 2.43 9.55 -12.93
N TYR A 102 1.27 8.97 -12.67
CA TYR A 102 1.05 7.54 -12.68
C TYR A 102 0.06 7.16 -13.79
N ARG A 103 0.51 6.33 -14.75
CA ARG A 103 -0.36 5.83 -15.82
C ARG A 103 -1.31 4.77 -15.30
N ASP A 104 -2.58 4.90 -15.66
CA ASP A 104 -3.65 3.93 -15.39
C ASP A 104 -3.69 3.42 -13.95
N ARG A 105 -3.37 4.31 -12.99
CA ARG A 105 -3.33 3.97 -11.57
C ARG A 105 -4.14 4.97 -10.75
N ALA A 106 -5.35 4.57 -10.40
CA ALA A 106 -6.17 5.33 -9.47
C ALA A 106 -5.56 5.25 -8.06
N PHE A 107 -5.34 6.40 -7.42
CA PHE A 107 -4.91 6.44 -6.02
C PHE A 107 -6.12 6.31 -5.10
N ALA A 108 -5.95 5.56 -4.01
CA ALA A 108 -6.81 5.61 -2.84
C ALA A 108 -6.30 6.67 -1.84
N PHE A 109 -4.99 6.71 -1.65
CA PHE A 109 -4.30 7.70 -0.83
C PHE A 109 -3.24 8.43 -1.64
N TRP A 110 -3.06 9.71 -1.36
CA TRP A 110 -2.03 10.54 -1.97
C TRP A 110 -1.13 11.12 -0.89
N GLN A 111 0.15 10.74 -0.88
CA GLN A 111 1.17 11.47 -0.12
C GLN A 111 1.61 12.68 -0.94
N TYR A 112 1.20 13.86 -0.50
CA TYR A 112 1.37 15.10 -1.25
C TYR A 112 2.50 15.99 -0.72
N THR A 113 3.00 15.71 0.47
CA THR A 113 4.21 16.36 1.01
C THR A 113 4.88 15.47 2.04
N GLN A 114 6.19 15.62 2.16
CA GLN A 114 7.05 15.03 3.20
C GLN A 114 7.58 16.09 4.19
N THR A 115 7.31 17.37 3.92
CA THR A 115 7.76 18.53 4.72
C THR A 115 6.56 19.30 5.24
N GLY A 116 5.48 18.59 5.56
CA GLY A 116 4.28 19.17 6.14
C GLY A 116 4.49 19.48 7.62
N THR A 117 3.55 20.23 8.18
CA THR A 117 3.45 20.47 9.63
C THR A 117 2.06 20.09 10.11
N VAL A 118 1.99 19.47 11.29
CA VAL A 118 0.74 19.09 11.96
C VAL A 118 0.89 19.43 13.45
N PRO A 119 -0.06 20.16 14.07
CA PRO A 119 -0.02 20.42 15.50
C PRO A 119 0.10 19.12 16.30
N GLY A 120 1.10 19.05 17.19
CA GLY A 120 1.42 17.85 17.97
C GLY A 120 2.60 17.03 17.44
N ILE A 121 3.11 17.33 16.24
CA ILE A 121 4.30 16.68 15.67
C ILE A 121 5.43 17.71 15.57
N GLN A 122 6.60 17.37 16.11
CA GLN A 122 7.81 18.18 15.99
C GLN A 122 8.57 17.79 14.72
N GLY A 123 8.93 18.78 13.91
CA GLY A 123 9.65 18.58 12.65
C GLY A 123 8.72 18.32 11.45
N ASP A 124 9.36 17.96 10.34
CA ASP A 124 8.67 17.64 9.08
C ASP A 124 7.86 16.35 9.20
N VAL A 125 6.66 16.35 8.62
CA VAL A 125 5.79 15.17 8.59
C VAL A 125 5.13 14.97 7.22
N ASP A 126 5.02 13.71 6.83
CA ASP A 126 4.25 13.29 5.66
C ASP A 126 2.77 13.63 5.83
N ARG A 127 2.17 14.30 4.84
CA ARG A 127 0.73 14.53 4.80
C ARG A 127 0.09 13.83 3.63
N ASN A 128 -1.09 13.28 3.90
CA ASN A 128 -1.79 12.39 3.01
C ASN A 128 -3.25 12.82 2.83
N ALA A 129 -3.81 12.55 1.66
CA ALA A 129 -5.21 12.77 1.35
C ALA A 129 -5.88 11.49 0.88
N TRP A 130 -7.11 11.25 1.35
CA TRP A 130 -8.02 10.23 0.82
C TRP A 130 -8.67 10.73 -0.48
N TYR A 131 -8.91 9.84 -1.44
CA TYR A 131 -9.48 10.23 -2.74
C TYR A 131 -10.97 10.60 -2.70
N GLY A 132 -11.70 10.07 -1.71
CA GLY A 132 -13.16 10.05 -1.70
C GLY A 132 -13.79 10.96 -0.64
N SER A 133 -15.10 10.85 -0.54
CA SER A 133 -15.93 11.51 0.47
C SER A 133 -15.74 10.91 1.88
N GLU A 134 -16.28 11.59 2.89
CA GLU A 134 -16.33 11.08 4.26
C GLU A 134 -17.13 9.76 4.36
N ALA A 135 -18.24 9.63 3.62
CA ALA A 135 -19.02 8.39 3.59
C ALA A 135 -18.21 7.21 3.02
N GLU A 136 -17.46 7.45 1.95
CA GLU A 136 -16.53 6.47 1.37
C GLU A 136 -15.37 6.14 2.32
N TRP A 137 -14.86 7.13 3.06
CA TRP A 137 -13.85 6.93 4.09
C TRP A 137 -14.38 6.04 5.22
N ILE A 138 -15.58 6.31 5.72
CA ILE A 138 -16.22 5.49 6.74
C ILE A 138 -16.41 4.07 6.23
N GLN A 139 -16.90 3.88 5.00
CA GLN A 139 -16.99 2.54 4.41
C GLN A 139 -15.63 1.83 4.36
N PHE A 140 -14.58 2.52 3.92
CA PHE A 140 -13.22 1.97 3.87
C PHE A 140 -12.72 1.59 5.26
N PHE A 141 -12.85 2.49 6.23
CA PHE A 141 -12.46 2.27 7.63
C PHE A 141 -13.17 1.06 8.24
N MET A 142 -14.47 0.95 7.99
CA MET A 142 -15.32 -0.10 8.52
C MET A 142 -15.08 -1.46 7.86
N THR A 143 -14.78 -1.51 6.57
CA THR A 143 -14.70 -2.78 5.81
C THR A 143 -13.27 -3.21 5.48
N GLY A 144 -12.30 -2.30 5.60
CA GLY A 144 -10.95 -2.47 5.07
C GLY A 144 -10.89 -2.51 3.54
N CYS A 145 -11.99 -2.20 2.85
CA CYS A 145 -12.13 -2.38 1.41
C CYS A 145 -12.42 -1.08 0.69
N GLU A 146 -11.63 -0.80 -0.34
CA GLU A 146 -11.72 0.43 -1.10
C GLU A 146 -13.04 0.47 -1.91
N PRO A 147 -13.84 1.55 -1.82
CA PRO A 147 -15.21 1.55 -2.37
C PRO A 147 -15.31 1.22 -3.85
N ARG A 148 -14.32 1.63 -4.68
CA ARG A 148 -14.30 1.36 -6.13
C ARG A 148 -14.09 -0.12 -6.46
N SER A 149 -13.44 -0.88 -5.58
CA SER A 149 -13.15 -2.31 -5.77
C SER A 149 -14.03 -3.23 -4.92
N PHE A 150 -14.79 -2.69 -3.96
CA PHE A 150 -15.59 -3.44 -2.99
C PHE A 150 -16.45 -4.55 -3.61
N GLN A 151 -17.32 -4.21 -4.57
CA GLN A 151 -18.25 -5.18 -5.19
C GLN A 151 -17.51 -6.36 -5.82
N ARG A 152 -16.42 -6.08 -6.54
CA ARG A 152 -15.62 -7.09 -7.23
C ARG A 152 -14.90 -8.01 -6.24
N LEU A 153 -14.33 -7.46 -5.18
CA LEU A 153 -13.62 -8.21 -4.16
C LEU A 153 -14.55 -8.95 -3.20
N ALA A 154 -15.78 -8.46 -3.02
CA ALA A 154 -16.80 -9.13 -2.22
C ALA A 154 -17.25 -10.46 -2.86
N VAL A 155 -17.40 -10.50 -4.18
CA VAL A 155 -17.67 -11.75 -4.93
C VAL A 155 -16.55 -12.77 -4.76
N GLN A 156 -15.32 -12.31 -4.52
CA GLN A 156 -14.15 -13.17 -4.26
C GLN A 156 -14.00 -13.57 -2.78
N GLY A 157 -14.88 -13.10 -1.89
CA GLY A 157 -14.78 -13.32 -0.45
C GLY A 157 -13.63 -12.55 0.23
N ARG A 158 -13.00 -11.60 -0.47
CA ARG A 158 -11.88 -10.77 0.03
C ARG A 158 -12.34 -9.47 0.67
N CYS A 159 -13.60 -9.12 0.45
CA CYS A 159 -14.28 -8.02 1.12
C CYS A 159 -15.62 -8.49 1.68
N ALA A 160 -15.93 -8.08 2.90
CA ALA A 160 -17.23 -8.33 3.50
C ALA A 160 -17.82 -7.01 3.99
N ALA A 161 -19.15 -6.90 3.95
CA ALA A 161 -19.83 -5.92 4.79
C ALA A 161 -19.55 -6.27 6.25
N LEU A 162 -19.46 -5.26 7.12
CA LEU A 162 -19.35 -5.50 8.55
C LEU A 162 -20.48 -6.42 9.05
N LYS A 163 -20.13 -7.29 10.00
CA LYS A 163 -21.09 -7.98 10.86
C LYS A 163 -21.62 -7.04 11.92
#